data_AF-A0A3S1WZI2-F1
#
_entry.id   AF-A0A3S1WZI2-F1
#
_cell.length_a   1.000
_cell.length_b   1.000
_cell.length_c   1.000
_cell.angle_alpha   90.00
_cell.angle_beta   90.00
_cell.angle_gamma   90.00
#
_symmetry.space_group_name_H-M   'P 1'
#
loop_
_entity.id
_entity.type
_entity.pdbx_description
1 polymer ?
#
loop_
_entity_poly.entity_id
_entity_poly.type
_entity_poly.pdbx_seq_one_letter_code
_entity_poly.pdbx_strand_id
1 'polypeptide(L)' 'MAKDGEHFSGGMGINTRLAHSGNNPHDYFGFVNPPVVHASTVLFRDAASMAARTQKYTYGTRGTP' A
#
# COMPACT_ATOMS: atom_id res chain seq x y z
N MET A 1 23.92 -3.43 -34.90
CA MET A 1 24.25 -3.87 -33.52
C MET A 1 22.95 -4.34 -32.87
N ALA A 2 22.96 -5.53 -32.29
CA ALA A 2 21.79 -6.33 -31.95
C ALA A 2 20.79 -5.63 -31.01
N LYS A 3 19.50 -5.80 -31.29
CA LYS A 3 18.42 -5.69 -30.30
C LYS A 3 18.38 -7.03 -29.59
N ASP A 4 19.00 -7.12 -28.43
CA ASP A 4 18.88 -8.30 -27.57
C ASP A 4 17.45 -8.33 -27.03
N GLY A 5 16.70 -9.30 -27.56
CA GLY A 5 15.36 -9.62 -27.13
C GLY A 5 15.40 -10.29 -25.77
N GLU A 6 14.88 -9.60 -24.77
CA GLU A 6 14.42 -10.21 -23.53
C GLU A 6 12.92 -10.43 -23.65
N HIS A 7 12.52 -11.70 -23.55
CA HIS A 7 11.12 -12.12 -23.47
C HIS A 7 10.52 -11.62 -22.14
N PHE A 8 9.81 -10.49 -22.16
CA PHE A 8 9.05 -10.03 -21.00
C PHE A 8 7.80 -10.90 -20.83
N SER A 9 7.91 -11.95 -20.02
CA SER A 9 6.78 -12.75 -19.56
C SER A 9 5.80 -11.86 -18.78
N GLY A 10 4.65 -11.52 -19.37
CA GLY A 10 3.39 -11.15 -18.70
C GLY A 10 3.37 -10.03 -17.64
N GLY A 11 4.47 -9.31 -17.41
CA GLY A 11 4.63 -8.37 -16.30
C GLY A 11 4.85 -6.92 -16.76
N MET A 12 4.47 -5.97 -15.91
CA MET A 12 4.69 -4.53 -16.13
C MET A 12 6.19 -4.21 -16.26
N GLY A 13 6.53 -3.32 -17.21
CA GLY A 13 7.90 -2.83 -17.39
C GLY A 13 8.43 -2.08 -16.15
N ILE A 14 9.76 -1.93 -16.05
CA ILE A 14 10.44 -1.36 -14.88
C ILE A 14 9.91 0.04 -14.49
N ASN A 15 9.71 0.92 -15.47
CA ASN A 15 9.21 2.28 -15.22
C ASN A 15 7.78 2.28 -14.69
N THR A 16 6.92 1.44 -15.25
CA THR A 16 5.54 1.28 -14.79
C THR A 16 5.50 0.73 -13.37
N ARG A 17 6.37 -0.23 -13.03
CA ARG A 17 6.49 -0.74 -11.67
C ARG A 17 6.93 0.36 -10.69
N LEU A 18 7.94 1.14 -11.04
CA LEU A 18 8.41 2.25 -10.20
C LEU A 18 7.31 3.30 -9.95
N ALA A 19 6.53 3.64 -10.98
CA ALA A 19 5.46 4.63 -10.86
C ALA A 19 4.23 4.15 -10.06
N HIS A 20 3.96 2.84 -10.05
CA HIS A 20 2.71 2.29 -9.47
C HIS A 20 2.92 1.37 -8.26
N SER A 21 4.16 1.02 -7.90
CA SER A 21 4.42 0.16 -6.74
C SER A 21 4.09 0.86 -5.42
N GLY A 22 3.60 0.09 -4.44
CA GLY A 22 3.42 0.53 -3.05
C GLY A 22 2.11 1.25 -2.75
N ASN A 23 1.45 1.86 -3.73
CA ASN A 23 0.17 2.56 -3.52
C ASN A 23 -0.97 1.96 -4.35
N ASN A 24 -2.16 1.89 -3.76
CA ASN A 24 -3.41 1.60 -4.46
C ASN A 24 -4.38 2.78 -4.24
N PRO A 25 -4.57 3.67 -5.25
CA PRO A 25 -5.41 4.86 -5.12
C PRO A 25 -6.85 4.59 -4.67
N HIS A 26 -7.41 3.41 -4.96
CA HIS A 26 -8.77 3.06 -4.57
C HIS A 26 -8.95 2.88 -3.06
N ASP A 27 -7.87 2.58 -2.34
CA ASP A 27 -7.88 2.52 -0.87
C ASP A 27 -7.90 3.93 -0.25
N TYR A 28 -7.63 4.97 -1.06
CA TYR A 28 -7.53 6.38 -0.66
C TYR A 28 -8.44 7.30 -1.50
N PHE A 29 -9.69 6.89 -1.71
CA PHE A 29 -10.73 7.68 -2.40
C PHE A 29 -10.38 8.14 -3.83
N GLY A 30 -9.46 7.44 -4.49
CA GLY A 30 -9.04 7.74 -5.86
C GLY A 30 -7.95 8.81 -5.98
N PHE A 31 -7.39 9.29 -4.86
CA PHE A 31 -6.22 10.17 -4.92
C PHE A 31 -4.98 9.40 -5.37
N VAL A 32 -4.28 9.94 -6.37
CA VAL A 32 -3.05 9.33 -6.93
C VAL A 32 -1.95 9.26 -5.87
N ASN A 33 -1.79 10.34 -5.10
CA ASN A 33 -0.83 10.41 -4.01
C ASN A 33 -1.53 9.94 -2.72
N PRO A 34 -0.95 8.99 -1.97
CA PRO A 34 -1.51 8.58 -0.70
C PRO A 34 -1.51 9.76 0.29
N PRO A 35 -2.58 9.95 1.08
CA PRO A 35 -2.65 11.02 2.06
C PRO A 35 -1.63 10.79 3.19
N VAL A 36 -1.09 11.88 3.75
CA VAL A 36 -0.22 11.79 4.92
C VAL A 36 -1.08 11.65 6.18
N VAL A 37 -1.02 10.49 6.83
CA VAL A 37 -1.80 10.19 8.04
C VAL A 37 -0.98 10.45 9.30
N HIS A 38 -1.21 11.59 9.95
CA HIS A 38 -0.62 11.90 11.25
C HIS A 38 -1.54 11.42 12.37
N ALA A 39 -1.32 10.18 12.83
CA ALA A 39 -2.09 9.59 13.92
C ALA A 39 -1.22 8.73 14.84
N SER A 40 -1.53 8.77 16.13
CA SER A 40 -0.98 7.84 17.11
C SER A 40 -1.95 6.69 17.41
N THR A 41 -3.25 6.98 17.52
CA THR A 41 -4.27 5.99 17.88
C THR A 41 -5.15 5.62 16.69
N VAL A 42 -5.50 4.34 16.56
CA VAL A 42 -6.43 3.82 15.55
C VAL A 42 -7.66 3.26 16.23
N LEU A 43 -8.84 3.57 15.70
CA LEU A 43 -10.09 2.98 16.20
C LEU A 43 -10.15 1.49 15.85
N PHE A 44 -10.63 0.69 16.79
CA PHE A 44 -11.04 -0.68 16.54
C PHE A 44 -12.53 -0.70 16.25
N ARG A 45 -12.97 -1.57 15.34
CA ARG A 45 -14.38 -1.74 15.01
C ARG A 45 -15.21 -2.20 16.22
N ASP A 46 -14.64 -3.10 17.01
CA ASP A 46 -15.28 -3.71 18.19
C ASP A 46 -14.24 -4.18 19.22
N ALA A 47 -14.72 -4.52 20.42
CA ALA A 47 -13.88 -4.94 21.54
C ALA A 47 -13.16 -6.28 21.30
N ALA A 48 -13.78 -7.21 20.58
CA ALA A 48 -13.16 -8.50 20.27
C ALA A 48 -11.95 -8.30 19.35
N SER A 49 -12.08 -7.48 18.31
CA SER A 49 -11.00 -7.10 17.40
C SER A 49 -9.89 -6.33 18.11
N MET A 50 -10.24 -5.50 19.10
CA MET A 50 -9.26 -4.81 19.95
C MET A 50 -8.44 -5.79 20.80
N ALA A 51 -9.10 -6.77 21.43
CA ALA A 51 -8.44 -7.77 22.25
C ALA A 51 -7.49 -8.66 21.41
N ALA A 52 -7.96 -9.10 20.24
CA ALA A 52 -7.19 -9.96 19.36
C ALA A 52 -6.16 -9.22 18.48
N ARG A 53 -6.28 -7.89 18.33
CA ARG A 53 -5.39 -7.03 17.53
C ARG A 53 -5.24 -7.47 16.08
N THR A 54 -6.34 -7.88 15.45
CA THR A 54 -6.35 -8.51 14.12
C THR A 54 -6.41 -7.55 12.93
N GLN A 55 -6.76 -6.27 13.16
CA GLN A 55 -6.83 -5.28 12.09
C GLN A 55 -5.43 -4.81 11.62
N LYS A 56 -5.35 -4.36 10.36
CA LYS A 56 -4.08 -3.98 9.70
C LYS A 56 -3.27 -2.94 10.47
N TYR A 57 -3.92 -1.93 11.06
CA TYR A 57 -3.27 -0.86 11.82
C TYR A 57 -3.78 -0.84 13.26
N THR A 58 -2.87 -0.92 14.23
CA THR A 58 -3.25 -0.98 15.66
C THR A 58 -2.85 0.27 16.43
N TYR A 59 -1.70 0.85 16.12
CA TYR A 59 -1.19 2.08 16.73
C TYR A 59 -0.12 2.67 15.80
N GLY A 60 0.02 4.00 15.77
CA GLY A 60 0.88 4.71 14.83
C GLY A 60 2.36 4.34 14.93
N THR A 61 2.85 3.97 16.11
CA THR A 61 4.24 3.50 16.28
C THR A 61 4.52 2.16 15.60
N ARG A 62 3.47 1.39 15.24
CA ARG A 62 3.59 0.13 14.50
C ARG A 62 3.39 0.30 12.99
N GLY A 63 3.08 1.51 12.55
CA GLY A 63 2.82 1.84 11.15
C GLY A 63 1.54 2.64 11.00
N THR A 64 1.57 3.53 10.01
CA THR A 64 0.42 4.24 9.47
C THR A 64 0.12 3.71 8.08
N PRO A 65 -1.08 3.99 7.54
CA PRO A 65 -1.36 3.79 6.13
C PRO A 65 -0.30 4.36 5.19
#